data_AF-A0A2W0EKC6-F1
#
_entry.id   AF-A0A2W0EKC6-F1
#
_cell.length_a   1.000
_cell.length_b   1.000
_cell.length_c   1.000
_cell.angle_alpha   90.00
_cell.angle_beta   90.00
_cell.angle_gamma   90.00
#
_symmetry.space_group_name_H-M   'P 1'
#
loop_
_entity.id
_entity.type
_entity.pdbx_description
1 polymer ?
#
loop_
_entity_poly.entity_id
_entity_poly.type
_entity_poly.pdbx_seq_one_letter_code
_entity_poly.pdbx_strand_id
1 'polypeptide(L)'
;MPKAKTTEYTNTAKWLHWGMALVWMSSWTLGILATHWRDELNPHHELTFLHKALASTLLFMIVARVAWRLKHRPPALPEHMSGLMKQGAMMGHILLYAIALIGLPLSGWYWSSVADKPILVAGLFLLPPLVAPDPDLYDLAKYIHTWT
;
A
#
# COMPACT_ATOMS: atom_id res chain seq x y z
N MET A 1 -19.77 -31.58 18.09
CA MET A 1 -20.13 -30.23 18.57
C MET A 1 -20.05 -29.26 17.38
N PRO A 2 -21.10 -28.47 17.09
CA PRO A 2 -21.01 -27.49 16.01
C PRO A 2 -19.92 -26.46 16.34
N LYS A 3 -18.95 -26.28 15.43
CA LYS A 3 -17.94 -25.23 15.55
C LYS A 3 -18.67 -23.89 15.65
N ALA A 4 -18.44 -23.15 16.73
CA ALA A 4 -18.96 -21.79 16.88
C ALA A 4 -18.61 -20.97 15.62
N LYS A 5 -19.62 -20.39 14.95
CA LYS A 5 -19.40 -19.48 13.83
C LYS A 5 -18.62 -18.27 14.38
N THR A 6 -17.38 -18.06 13.92
CA THR A 6 -16.62 -16.86 14.25
C THR A 6 -17.33 -15.65 13.68
N THR A 7 -17.89 -14.81 14.56
CA THR A 7 -18.66 -13.61 14.19
C THR A 7 -17.78 -12.38 13.98
N GLU A 8 -16.52 -12.43 14.44
CA GLU A 8 -15.61 -11.29 14.41
C GLU A 8 -14.22 -11.62 13.85
N TYR A 9 -13.57 -10.59 13.32
CA TYR A 9 -12.15 -10.65 12.98
C TYR A 9 -11.29 -10.75 14.25
N THR A 10 -10.22 -11.53 14.16
CA THR A 10 -9.17 -11.58 15.20
C THR A 10 -8.61 -10.18 15.48
N ASN A 11 -8.18 -9.91 16.72
CA ASN A 11 -7.55 -8.64 17.09
C ASN A 11 -6.35 -8.29 16.17
N THR A 12 -5.53 -9.27 15.80
CA THR A 12 -4.42 -9.10 14.84
C THR A 12 -4.89 -8.58 13.48
N ALA A 13 -5.99 -9.12 12.95
CA ALA A 13 -6.55 -8.67 11.68
C ALA A 13 -7.10 -7.23 11.75
N LYS A 14 -7.70 -6.85 12.89
CA LYS A 14 -8.16 -5.48 13.17
C LYS A 14 -6.97 -4.51 13.25
N TRP A 15 -5.93 -4.86 14.01
CA TRP A 15 -4.69 -4.08 14.10
C TRP A 15 -3.99 -3.90 12.75
N LEU A 16 -3.78 -4.98 12.01
CA LEU A 16 -3.22 -4.91 10.66
C LEU A 16 -4.08 -4.04 9.74
N HIS A 17 -5.40 -4.07 9.88
CA HIS A 17 -6.30 -3.27 9.04
C HIS A 17 -6.12 -1.78 9.28
N TRP A 18 -6.29 -1.37 10.54
CA TRP A 18 -6.24 0.04 10.92
C TRP A 18 -4.84 0.61 10.83
N GLY A 19 -3.82 -0.18 11.15
CA GLY A 19 -2.42 0.20 10.95
C GLY A 19 -2.11 0.44 9.46
N MET A 20 -2.53 -0.45 8.57
CA MET A 20 -2.37 -0.25 7.13
C MET A 20 -3.15 0.97 6.63
N ALA A 21 -4.39 1.16 7.09
CA ALA A 21 -5.18 2.32 6.71
C ALA A 21 -4.48 3.63 7.10
N LEU A 22 -3.96 3.71 8.33
CA LEU A 22 -3.21 4.88 8.80
C LEU A 22 -1.95 5.12 7.94
N VAL A 23 -1.12 4.09 7.75
CA VAL A 23 0.12 4.22 6.94
C VAL A 23 -0.19 4.62 5.50
N TRP A 24 -1.22 4.04 4.90
CA TRP A 24 -1.66 4.37 3.54
C TRP A 24 -2.14 5.82 3.43
N MET A 25 -3.03 6.27 4.33
CA MET A 25 -3.53 7.65 4.33
C MET A 25 -2.41 8.66 4.56
N SER A 26 -1.49 8.39 5.49
CA SER A 26 -0.33 9.24 5.75
C SER A 26 0.60 9.30 4.54
N SER A 27 0.93 8.15 3.94
CA SER A 27 1.77 8.09 2.75
C SER A 27 1.14 8.84 1.58
N TRP A 28 -0.15 8.63 1.29
CA TRP A 28 -0.86 9.32 0.23
C TRP A 28 -0.86 10.85 0.42
N THR A 29 -1.19 11.31 1.64
CA THR A 29 -1.15 12.74 1.98
C THR A 29 0.25 13.33 1.76
N LEU A 30 1.28 12.65 2.27
CA LEU A 30 2.66 13.09 2.10
C LEU A 30 3.10 13.10 0.64
N GLY A 31 2.63 12.16 -0.17
CA GLY A 31 2.91 12.11 -1.60
C GLY A 31 2.36 13.35 -2.31
N ILE A 32 1.11 13.70 -2.04
CA ILE A 32 0.47 14.91 -2.59
C ILE A 32 1.22 16.17 -2.16
N LEU A 33 1.52 16.30 -0.87
CA LEU A 33 2.26 17.47 -0.34
C LEU A 33 3.66 17.57 -0.95
N ALA A 34 4.37 16.45 -1.04
CA ALA A 34 5.72 16.39 -1.59
C ALA A 34 5.81 16.71 -3.08
N THR A 35 4.72 16.54 -3.85
CA THR A 35 4.68 16.83 -5.29
C THR A 35 4.06 18.18 -5.62
N HIS A 36 2.94 18.57 -5.00
CA HIS A 36 2.20 19.78 -5.37
C HIS A 36 2.67 21.04 -4.62
N TRP A 37 3.20 20.88 -3.40
CA TRP A 37 3.77 21.97 -2.58
C TRP A 37 5.25 21.73 -2.31
N ARG A 38 5.96 21.28 -3.35
CA ARG A 38 7.34 20.83 -3.23
C ARG A 38 8.27 21.94 -2.77
N ASP A 39 8.10 23.16 -3.30
CA ASP A 39 9.00 24.27 -3.02
C ASP A 39 8.73 24.88 -1.64
N GLU A 40 7.48 24.89 -1.16
CA GLU A 40 7.10 25.44 0.13
C GLU A 40 7.29 24.46 1.31
N LEU A 41 6.93 23.18 1.11
CA LEU A 41 6.84 22.18 2.18
C LEU A 41 7.90 21.07 2.09
N ASN A 42 8.60 20.95 0.96
CA ASN A 42 9.54 19.85 0.73
C ASN A 42 10.86 20.28 0.05
N PRO A 43 11.48 21.42 0.41
CA PRO A 43 12.67 21.93 -0.29
C PRO A 43 13.89 21.00 -0.19
N HIS A 44 13.97 20.20 0.88
CA HIS A 44 15.05 19.25 1.14
C HIS A 44 14.64 17.78 0.93
N HIS A 45 13.48 17.53 0.32
CA HIS A 45 12.96 16.17 0.04
C HIS A 45 12.64 15.31 1.26
N GLU A 46 12.55 15.87 2.46
CA GLU A 46 12.23 15.15 3.70
C GLU A 46 10.87 14.45 3.64
N LEU A 47 9.84 15.12 3.10
CA LEU A 47 8.52 14.52 2.91
C LEU A 47 8.57 13.39 1.88
N THR A 48 9.41 13.52 0.84
CA THR A 48 9.63 12.45 -0.14
C THR A 48 10.28 11.23 0.52
N PHE A 49 11.28 11.42 1.38
CA PHE A 49 11.91 10.31 2.11
C PHE A 49 10.92 9.63 3.05
N LEU A 50 10.14 10.41 3.80
CA LEU A 50 9.12 9.88 4.70
C LEU A 50 8.02 9.13 3.93
N HIS A 51 7.55 9.68 2.82
CA HIS A 51 6.59 9.04 1.93
C HIS A 51 7.10 7.67 1.45
N LYS A 52 8.34 7.61 0.94
CA LYS A 52 8.98 6.37 0.47
C LYS A 52 9.12 5.34 1.60
N ALA A 53 9.49 5.77 2.79
CA ALA A 53 9.62 4.89 3.96
C ALA A 53 8.26 4.29 4.39
N LEU A 54 7.20 5.10 4.41
CA LEU A 54 5.85 4.63 4.75
C LEU A 54 5.26 3.74 3.65
N ALA A 55 5.39 4.13 2.38
CA ALA A 55 4.88 3.36 1.24
C ALA A 55 5.55 1.99 1.14
N SER A 56 6.86 1.92 1.34
CA SER A 56 7.58 0.64 1.35
C SER A 56 7.21 -0.22 2.57
N THR A 57 7.01 0.38 3.75
CA THR A 57 6.51 -0.35 4.94
C THR A 57 5.14 -0.97 4.68
N LEU A 58 4.25 -0.25 3.98
CA LEU A 58 2.92 -0.74 3.63
C LEU A 58 2.98 -2.04 2.80
N LEU A 59 3.94 -2.18 1.87
CA LEU A 59 4.13 -3.42 1.09
C LEU A 59 4.32 -4.64 1.99
N PHE A 60 5.14 -4.54 3.04
CA PHE A 60 5.37 -5.62 4.00
C PHE A 60 4.13 -5.90 4.86
N MET A 61 3.40 -4.85 5.27
CA MET A 61 2.15 -5.01 6.01
C MET A 61 1.09 -5.75 5.19
N ILE A 62 1.01 -5.49 3.87
CA ILE A 62 0.11 -6.19 2.95
C ILE A 62 0.47 -7.67 2.88
N VAL A 63 1.75 -8.01 2.74
CA VAL A 63 2.21 -9.42 2.74
C VAL A 63 1.82 -10.10 4.05
N ALA A 64 2.06 -9.46 5.19
CA ALA A 64 1.67 -9.97 6.50
C ALA A 64 0.14 -10.17 6.61
N ARG A 65 -0.65 -9.23 6.08
CA ARG A 65 -2.11 -9.30 6.08
C ARG A 65 -2.64 -10.43 5.20
N VAL A 66 -2.07 -10.62 4.00
CA VAL A 66 -2.44 -11.73 3.12
C VAL A 66 -2.07 -13.06 3.77
N ALA A 67 -0.87 -13.20 4.31
CA ALA A 67 -0.45 -14.40 5.04
C ALA A 67 -1.36 -14.71 6.24
N TRP A 68 -1.77 -13.67 6.99
CA TRP A 68 -2.71 -13.83 8.10
C TRP A 68 -4.07 -14.32 7.62
N ARG A 69 -4.61 -13.73 6.54
CA ARG A 69 -5.91 -14.11 5.96
C ARG A 69 -5.91 -15.54 5.41
N LEU A 70 -4.79 -16.02 4.88
CA LEU A 70 -4.68 -17.41 4.42
C LEU A 70 -4.72 -18.41 5.59
N LYS A 71 -4.18 -18.04 6.75
CA LYS A 71 -4.17 -18.87 7.96
C LYS A 71 -5.45 -18.76 8.81
N HIS A 72 -6.16 -17.64 8.72
CA HIS A 72 -7.34 -17.34 9.55
C HIS A 72 -8.55 -17.04 8.66
N ARG A 73 -9.52 -17.96 8.65
CA ARG A 73 -10.76 -17.79 7.90
C ARG A 73 -11.52 -16.54 8.41
N PRO A 74 -11.87 -15.58 7.55
CA PRO A 74 -12.67 -14.44 7.95
C PRO A 74 -14.10 -14.88 8.32
N PRO A 75 -14.82 -14.09 9.14
CA PRO A 75 -16.25 -14.30 9.40
C PRO A 75 -17.05 -14.42 8.11
N ALA A 76 -18.09 -15.25 8.13
CA ALA A 76 -19.00 -15.39 7.00
C ALA A 76 -19.75 -14.06 6.75
N LEU A 77 -19.98 -13.73 5.48
CA LEU A 77 -20.81 -12.58 5.12
C LEU A 77 -22.26 -12.80 5.60
N PRO A 78 -22.99 -11.73 5.94
CA PRO A 78 -24.36 -11.86 6.41
C PRO A 78 -25.26 -12.59 5.40
N GLU A 79 -26.10 -13.49 5.88
CA GLU A 79 -26.97 -14.32 5.03
C GLU A 79 -28.01 -13.47 4.27
N HIS A 80 -28.45 -12.35 4.87
CA HIS A 80 -29.39 -11.39 4.29
C HIS A 80 -28.80 -10.46 3.22
N MET A 81 -27.48 -10.49 3.01
CA MET A 81 -26.81 -9.65 2.00
C MET A 81 -27.05 -10.23 0.59
N SER A 82 -27.52 -9.39 -0.34
CA SER A 82 -27.81 -9.80 -1.71
C SER A 82 -26.56 -10.27 -2.45
N GLY A 83 -26.73 -11.13 -3.47
CA GLY A 83 -25.62 -11.63 -4.28
C GLY A 83 -24.80 -10.51 -4.94
N LEU A 84 -25.47 -9.47 -5.44
CA LEU A 84 -24.83 -8.29 -6.03
C LEU A 84 -23.99 -7.52 -5.02
N MET A 85 -24.47 -7.33 -3.79
CA MET A 85 -23.69 -6.68 -2.74
C MET A 85 -22.44 -7.47 -2.39
N LYS A 86 -22.56 -8.81 -2.29
CA LYS A 86 -21.40 -9.70 -2.01
C LYS A 86 -20.35 -9.61 -3.12
N GLN A 87 -20.78 -9.62 -4.38
CA GLN A 87 -19.89 -9.46 -5.54
C GLN A 87 -19.23 -8.09 -5.57
N GLY A 88 -19.99 -7.01 -5.37
CA GLY A 88 -19.47 -5.65 -5.33
C GLY A 88 -18.44 -5.46 -4.22
N ALA A 89 -18.71 -5.98 -3.02
CA ALA A 89 -17.75 -5.96 -1.91
C ALA A 89 -16.47 -6.72 -2.25
N MET A 90 -16.57 -7.90 -2.88
CA MET A 90 -15.40 -8.67 -3.32
C MET A 90 -14.58 -7.92 -4.36
N MET A 91 -15.23 -7.39 -5.40
CA MET A 91 -14.56 -6.64 -6.47
C MET A 91 -13.87 -5.39 -5.92
N GLY A 92 -14.54 -4.63 -5.05
CA GLY A 92 -13.96 -3.46 -4.40
C GLY A 92 -12.69 -3.81 -3.61
N HIS A 93 -12.71 -4.90 -2.84
CA HIS A 93 -11.50 -5.37 -2.14
C HIS A 93 -10.39 -5.76 -3.11
N ILE A 94 -10.70 -6.47 -4.19
CA ILE A 94 -9.69 -6.85 -5.18
C ILE A 94 -9.05 -5.61 -5.81
N LEU A 95 -9.86 -4.65 -6.24
CA LEU A 95 -9.37 -3.40 -6.85
C LEU A 95 -8.52 -2.59 -5.86
N LEU A 96 -8.96 -2.47 -4.61
CA LEU A 96 -8.19 -1.78 -3.56
C LEU A 96 -6.83 -2.44 -3.34
N TYR A 97 -6.76 -3.76 -3.30
CA TYR A 97 -5.50 -4.47 -3.10
C TYR A 97 -4.60 -4.37 -4.32
N ALA A 98 -5.13 -4.67 -5.51
CA ALA A 98 -4.34 -4.72 -6.73
C ALA A 98 -3.81 -3.35 -7.14
N ILE A 99 -4.66 -2.32 -7.10
CA ILE A 99 -4.32 -0.98 -7.59
C ILE A 99 -3.70 -0.17 -6.45
N ALA A 100 -4.49 0.19 -5.44
CA ALA A 100 -4.08 1.19 -4.45
C ALA A 100 -2.99 0.70 -3.49
N LEU A 101 -3.03 -0.57 -3.09
CA LEU A 101 -2.11 -1.11 -2.09
C LEU A 101 -0.86 -1.76 -2.69
N ILE A 102 -0.94 -2.32 -3.90
CA ILE A 102 0.20 -3.01 -4.54
C ILE A 102 0.69 -2.23 -5.76
N GLY A 103 -0.19 -1.91 -6.71
CA GLY A 103 0.17 -1.19 -7.93
C GLY A 103 0.87 0.15 -7.67
N LEU A 104 0.31 1.00 -6.80
CA LEU A 104 0.88 2.32 -6.52
C LEU A 104 2.25 2.25 -5.82
N PRO A 105 2.46 1.46 -4.76
CA PRO A 105 3.77 1.41 -4.14
C PRO A 105 4.81 0.72 -5.05
N LEU A 106 4.40 -0.25 -5.88
CA LEU A 106 5.29 -0.85 -6.88
C LEU A 106 5.68 0.14 -7.98
N SER A 107 4.75 0.97 -8.46
CA SER A 107 5.09 2.01 -9.45
C SER A 107 6.06 3.04 -8.86
N GLY A 108 5.92 3.38 -7.58
CA GLY A 108 6.86 4.26 -6.87
C GLY A 108 8.23 3.62 -6.67
N TRP A 109 8.27 2.32 -6.37
CA TRP A 109 9.52 1.57 -6.27
C TRP A 109 10.23 1.47 -7.63
N TYR A 110 9.47 1.23 -8.70
CA TYR A 110 9.98 1.25 -10.06
C TYR A 110 10.56 2.62 -10.42
N TRP A 111 9.80 3.70 -10.20
CA TRP A 111 10.28 5.07 -10.42
C TRP A 111 11.56 5.38 -9.63
N SER A 112 11.60 4.97 -8.37
CA SER A 112 12.80 5.16 -7.54
C SER A 112 14.01 4.37 -8.03
N SER A 113 13.79 3.22 -8.65
CA SER A 113 14.86 2.37 -9.22
C SER A 113 15.46 2.99 -10.46
N VAL A 114 14.62 3.43 -11.42
CA VAL A 114 15.10 4.10 -12.64
C VAL A 114 15.81 5.43 -12.34
N ALA A 115 15.41 6.11 -11.26
CA ALA A 115 16.00 7.37 -10.81
C ALA A 115 17.30 7.22 -10.00
N ASP A 116 17.77 5.98 -9.77
CA ASP A 116 18.89 5.67 -8.86
C ASP A 116 18.73 6.31 -7.47
N LYS A 117 17.50 6.26 -6.93
CA LYS A 117 17.19 6.78 -5.59
C LYS A 117 16.88 5.61 -4.67
N PRO A 118 17.76 5.25 -3.71
CA PRO A 118 17.48 4.17 -2.79
C PRO A 118 16.23 4.47 -1.94
N ILE A 119 15.54 3.41 -1.51
CA ILE A 119 14.41 3.48 -0.57
C ILE A 119 14.86 2.86 0.74
N LEU A 120 14.87 3.64 1.82
CA LEU A 120 15.14 3.15 3.16
C LEU A 120 13.81 2.74 3.81
N VAL A 121 13.59 1.43 3.96
CA VAL A 121 12.34 0.88 4.51
C VAL A 121 12.30 1.09 6.01
N ALA A 122 11.41 1.95 6.49
CA ALA A 122 11.24 2.28 7.92
C ALA A 122 12.54 2.66 8.66
N GLY A 123 13.59 3.11 7.95
CA GLY A 123 14.91 3.36 8.56
C GLY A 123 15.80 2.13 8.75
N LEU A 124 15.35 0.92 8.37
CA LEU A 124 15.97 -0.34 8.76
C LEU A 124 16.92 -0.91 7.71
N PHE A 125 16.51 -0.93 6.45
CA PHE A 125 17.31 -1.49 5.35
C PHE A 125 16.95 -0.85 4.02
N LEU A 126 17.88 -0.95 3.06
CA LEU A 126 17.66 -0.47 1.70
C LEU A 126 16.87 -1.51 0.89
N LEU A 127 15.79 -1.05 0.29
CA LEU A 127 15.01 -1.87 -0.62
C LEU A 127 15.82 -2.06 -1.92
N PRO A 128 16.06 -3.29 -2.38
CA PRO A 128 16.77 -3.53 -3.64
C PRO A 128 16.09 -2.84 -4.80
N PRO A 129 16.81 -2.28 -5.78
CA PRO A 129 16.17 -1.73 -6.97
C PRO A 129 15.50 -2.84 -7.78
N LEU A 130 14.36 -2.56 -8.41
CA LEU A 130 13.66 -3.50 -9.28
C LEU A 130 14.35 -3.64 -10.64
N VAL A 131 14.98 -2.56 -11.10
CA VAL A 131 15.64 -2.42 -12.39
C VAL A 131 16.88 -1.56 -12.24
N ALA A 132 17.80 -1.63 -13.21
CA ALA A 132 18.92 -0.70 -13.27
C ALA A 132 18.44 0.74 -13.52
N PRO A 133 19.23 1.76 -13.13
CA PRO A 133 18.94 3.14 -13.47
C PRO A 133 18.74 3.34 -14.98
N ASP A 134 17.71 4.09 -15.34
CA ASP A 134 17.34 4.36 -16.73
C ASP A 134 16.72 5.78 -16.81
N PRO A 135 17.52 6.80 -17.16
CA PRO A 135 17.05 8.17 -17.25
C PRO A 135 15.95 8.38 -18.30
N ASP A 136 15.91 7.57 -19.37
CA ASP A 136 14.95 7.72 -20.46
C ASP A 136 13.53 7.37 -20.00
N LEU A 137 13.40 6.52 -18.97
CA LEU A 137 12.12 6.10 -18.39
C LEU A 137 11.68 6.95 -17.20
N TYR A 138 12.49 7.90 -16.74
CA TYR A 138 12.23 8.67 -15.53
C TYR A 138 10.89 9.40 -15.57
N ASP A 139 10.63 10.17 -16.64
CA ASP A 139 9.42 10.98 -16.76
C ASP A 139 8.16 10.12 -16.90
N LEU A 140 8.26 9.01 -17.63
CA LEU A 140 7.16 8.04 -17.75
C LEU A 140 6.84 7.39 -16.40
N ALA A 141 7.87 6.91 -15.68
CA ALA A 141 7.70 6.28 -14.38
C ALA A 141 7.12 7.26 -13.33
N LYS A 142 7.59 8.51 -13.34
CA LYS A 142 7.05 9.60 -12.52
C LYS A 142 5.57 9.85 -12.85
N TYR A 143 5.24 9.95 -14.13
CA TYR A 143 3.87 10.21 -14.57
C TYR A 143 2.92 9.10 -14.11
N ILE A 144 3.28 7.83 -14.35
CA ILE A 144 2.51 6.67 -13.90
C ILE A 144 2.30 6.74 -12.39
N HIS A 145 3.36 6.92 -11.60
CA HIS A 145 3.21 6.93 -10.14
C HIS A 145 2.36 8.09 -9.62
N THR A 146 2.41 9.26 -10.27
CA THR A 146 1.68 10.46 -9.82
C THR A 146 0.20 10.40 -10.15
N TRP A 147 -0.19 9.70 -11.24
CA TRP A 147 -1.55 9.72 -11.79
C TRP A 147 -2.27 8.37 -11.77
N THR A 148 -1.69 7.36 -11.14
CA THR A 148 -2.39 6.09 -10.82
C THR A 148 -2.96 6.19 -9.41
#